data_AF-A0A1H5XU52-F1
#
_entry.id   AF-A0A1H5XU52-F1
#
_cell.length_a   1.000
_cell.length_b   1.000
_cell.length_c   1.000
_cell.angle_alpha   90.00
_cell.angle_beta   90.00
_cell.angle_gamma   90.00
#
_symmetry.space_group_name_H-M   'P 1'
#
loop_
_entity.id
_entity.type
_entity.pdbx_description
1 polymer ?
#
loop_
_entity_poly.entity_id
_entity_poly.type
_entity_poly.pdbx_seq_one_letter_code
_entity_poly.pdbx_strand_id
1 'polypeptide(L)'
;MANEDFTAETKTRRIDICNSHNIMVELWERTSHTLTDKELKWFSQATEHAEQGLLSLKQTLESIGCLVLNEESLEAGKRSGNFQSSNDVPDLLFAIANYIENIQGLIHVGSSADARLKHPERYRSSDDIKSVK
;
A
#
# COMPACT_ATOMS: atom_id res chain seq x y z
N MET A 1 4.36 -53.94 0.98
CA MET A 1 4.08 -53.10 -0.20
C MET A 1 3.37 -51.88 0.30
N ALA A 2 4.07 -50.75 0.31
CA ALA A 2 3.58 -49.46 0.74
C ALA A 2 2.68 -48.85 -0.34
N ASN A 3 1.60 -48.20 0.07
CA ASN A 3 0.99 -47.10 -0.67
C ASN A 3 0.52 -46.10 0.39
N GLU A 4 1.41 -45.15 0.68
CA GLU A 4 1.08 -43.92 1.38
C GLU A 4 0.42 -43.00 0.35
N ASP A 5 -0.90 -42.88 0.44
CA ASP A 5 -1.70 -42.06 -0.46
C ASP A 5 -1.82 -40.64 0.14
N PHE A 6 -1.16 -39.70 -0.52
CA PHE A 6 -1.43 -38.27 -0.57
C PHE A 6 -1.80 -37.57 0.75
N THR A 7 -0.79 -37.19 1.52
CA THR A 7 -0.87 -35.95 2.29
C THR A 7 -0.98 -34.79 1.30
N ALA A 8 -2.21 -34.32 1.09
CA ALA A 8 -2.46 -33.03 0.50
C ALA A 8 -1.76 -31.97 1.36
N GLU A 9 -0.55 -31.57 0.96
CA GLU A 9 0.08 -30.35 1.44
C GLU A 9 -0.84 -29.21 1.02
N THR A 10 -1.80 -28.87 1.87
CA THR A 10 -2.35 -27.51 1.93
C THR A 10 -1.16 -26.61 2.13
N LYS A 11 -0.67 -26.07 1.02
CA LYS A 11 0.31 -25.00 0.95
C LYS A 11 -0.36 -23.83 1.65
N THR A 12 -0.21 -23.76 2.97
CA THR A 12 -0.64 -22.62 3.77
C THR A 12 0.14 -21.46 3.21
N ARG A 13 -0.47 -20.69 2.30
CA ARG A 13 0.05 -19.39 1.86
C ARG A 13 0.39 -18.70 3.16
N ARG A 14 1.68 -18.40 3.38
CA ARG A 14 2.12 -17.60 4.53
C ARG A 14 1.13 -16.46 4.64
N ILE A 15 0.43 -16.38 5.76
CA ILE A 15 -0.40 -15.22 6.05
C ILE A 15 0.62 -14.12 6.20
N ASP A 16 0.79 -13.34 5.14
CA ASP A 16 1.67 -12.19 5.12
C ASP A 16 1.21 -11.23 6.22
N ILE A 17 2.11 -10.37 6.69
CA ILE A 17 1.75 -9.38 7.73
C ILE A 17 0.51 -8.63 7.26
N CYS A 18 -0.53 -8.60 8.09
CA CYS A 18 -1.80 -7.95 7.76
C CYS A 18 -1.60 -6.43 7.85
N ASN A 19 -1.10 -5.84 6.77
CA ASN A 19 -0.98 -4.40 6.59
C ASN A 19 -1.81 -3.96 5.37
N SER A 20 -2.05 -2.66 5.28
CA SER A 20 -2.91 -2.10 4.24
C SER A 20 -2.40 -2.36 2.83
N HIS A 21 -1.08 -2.34 2.62
CA HIS A 21 -0.47 -2.66 1.33
C HIS A 21 -0.86 -4.07 0.87
N ASN A 22 -0.60 -5.07 1.72
CA ASN A 22 -0.88 -6.47 1.44
C ASN A 22 -2.37 -6.72 1.23
N ILE A 23 -3.24 -6.05 2.02
CA ILE A 23 -4.69 -6.11 1.83
C ILE A 23 -5.08 -5.58 0.44
N MET A 24 -4.58 -4.41 0.06
CA MET A 24 -4.88 -3.81 -1.25
C MET A 24 -4.41 -4.70 -2.40
N VAL A 25 -3.18 -5.23 -2.32
CA VAL A 25 -2.62 -6.13 -3.34
C VAL A 25 -3.44 -7.42 -3.44
N GLU A 26 -3.73 -8.09 -2.33
CA GLU A 26 -4.48 -9.35 -2.36
C GLU A 26 -5.92 -9.15 -2.88
N LEU A 27 -6.59 -8.06 -2.49
CA LEU A 27 -7.91 -7.72 -3.02
C LEU A 27 -7.86 -7.40 -4.52
N TRP A 28 -6.82 -6.68 -4.97
CA TRP A 28 -6.60 -6.35 -6.37
C TRP A 28 -6.37 -7.59 -7.22
N GLU A 29 -5.48 -8.49 -6.80
CA GLU A 29 -5.20 -9.73 -7.52
C GLU A 29 -6.47 -10.59 -7.69
N ARG A 30 -7.33 -10.61 -6.68
CA ARG A 30 -8.61 -11.35 -6.73
C ARG A 30 -9.68 -10.72 -7.62
N THR A 31 -9.63 -9.40 -7.87
CA THR A 31 -10.74 -8.68 -8.52
C THR A 31 -10.38 -8.10 -9.88
N SER A 32 -9.10 -7.82 -10.13
CA SER A 32 -8.61 -7.08 -11.31
C SER A 32 -8.97 -7.69 -12.68
N HIS A 33 -9.26 -8.99 -12.74
CA HIS A 33 -9.66 -9.68 -13.97
C HIS A 33 -11.17 -9.55 -14.27
N THR A 34 -11.98 -9.14 -13.30
CA THR A 34 -13.44 -8.96 -13.49
C THR A 34 -13.83 -7.50 -13.72
N LEU A 35 -12.87 -6.58 -13.64
CA LEU A 35 -13.12 -5.14 -13.75
C LEU A 35 -13.31 -4.71 -15.20
N THR A 36 -14.26 -3.80 -15.41
CA THR A 36 -14.48 -3.13 -16.70
C THR A 36 -13.43 -2.07 -16.97
N ASP A 37 -13.28 -1.65 -18.23
CA ASP A 37 -12.36 -0.56 -18.63
C ASP A 37 -12.65 0.75 -17.86
N LYS A 38 -13.92 1.03 -17.56
CA LYS A 38 -14.31 2.21 -16.78
C LYS A 38 -13.80 2.13 -15.34
N GLU A 39 -13.91 0.96 -14.72
CA GLU A 39 -13.41 0.71 -13.37
C GLU A 39 -11.88 0.72 -13.35
N LEU A 40 -11.23 0.08 -14.32
CA LEU A 40 -9.78 0.14 -14.47
C LEU A 40 -9.29 1.59 -14.64
N LYS A 41 -9.99 2.43 -15.40
CA LYS A 41 -9.67 3.85 -15.54
C LYS A 41 -9.88 4.65 -14.24
N TRP A 42 -10.83 4.22 -13.41
CA TRP A 42 -11.00 4.80 -12.09
C TRP A 42 -9.82 4.41 -11.18
N PHE A 43 -9.45 3.13 -11.14
CA PHE A 43 -8.31 2.65 -10.37
C PHE A 43 -6.95 3.20 -10.85
N SER A 44 -6.78 3.45 -12.15
CA SER A 44 -5.52 4.00 -12.68
C SER A 44 -5.19 5.40 -12.15
N GLN A 45 -6.18 6.13 -11.63
CA GLN A 45 -5.97 7.42 -10.97
C GLN A 45 -5.37 7.29 -9.56
N ALA A 46 -5.29 6.07 -9.00
CA ALA A 46 -4.73 5.85 -7.68
C ALA A 46 -3.25 6.26 -7.57
N THR A 47 -2.48 6.22 -8.67
CA THR A 47 -1.08 6.71 -8.69
C THR A 47 -1.01 8.23 -8.48
N GLU A 48 -1.91 9.00 -9.08
CA GLU A 48 -1.97 10.46 -8.87
C GLU A 48 -2.33 10.78 -7.42
N HIS A 49 -3.30 10.06 -6.85
CA HIS A 49 -3.64 10.17 -5.43
C HIS A 49 -2.46 9.79 -4.51
N ALA A 50 -1.68 8.78 -4.89
CA ALA A 50 -0.50 8.35 -4.14
C ALA A 50 0.61 9.42 -4.17
N GLU A 51 0.84 10.04 -5.32
CA GLU A 51 1.78 11.16 -5.46
C GLU A 51 1.37 12.35 -4.59
N GLN A 52 0.08 12.73 -4.62
CA GLN A 52 -0.43 13.80 -3.76
C GLN A 52 -0.28 13.44 -2.27
N GLY A 53 -0.56 12.19 -1.89
CA GLY A 53 -0.36 11.70 -0.52
C GLY A 53 1.09 11.80 -0.08
N LEU A 54 2.05 11.47 -0.95
CA LEU A 54 3.48 11.58 -0.67
C LEU A 54 3.90 13.04 -0.46
N LEU A 55 3.39 13.96 -1.27
CA LEU A 55 3.65 15.39 -1.11
C LEU A 55 3.11 15.92 0.22
N SER A 56 1.88 15.53 0.58
CA SER A 56 1.28 15.91 1.87
C SER A 56 2.04 15.33 3.06
N LEU A 57 2.51 14.08 2.98
CA LEU A 57 3.36 13.49 4.01
C LEU A 57 4.65 14.30 4.17
N LYS A 58 5.34 14.60 3.07
CA LYS A 58 6.56 15.41 3.09
C LYS A 58 6.34 16.75 3.80
N GLN A 59 5.32 17.51 3.40
CA GLN A 59 5.01 18.81 3.99
C GLN A 59 4.69 18.70 5.50
N THR A 60 3.99 17.65 5.89
CA THR A 60 3.67 17.38 7.29
C THR A 60 4.94 17.12 8.10
N LEU A 61 5.85 16.30 7.57
CA LEU A 61 7.12 15.98 8.24
C LEU A 61 8.05 17.20 8.34
N GLU A 62 8.12 18.02 7.30
CA GLU A 62 8.85 19.29 7.34
C GLU A 62 8.27 20.23 8.40
N SER A 63 6.95 20.32 8.51
CA SER A 63 6.27 21.14 9.51
C SER A 63 6.54 20.65 10.94
N ILE A 64 6.48 19.34 11.17
CA ILE A 64 6.84 18.73 12.46
C ILE A 64 8.31 19.04 12.79
N GLY A 65 9.22 18.87 11.83
CA GLY A 65 10.64 19.18 12.00
C GLY A 65 10.88 20.65 12.39
N CYS A 66 10.19 21.58 11.74
CA CYS A 66 10.25 23.01 12.09
C CYS A 66 9.73 23.28 13.51
N LEU A 67 8.63 22.63 13.93
CA LEU A 67 8.11 22.79 15.29
C LEU A 67 9.13 22.30 16.32
N VAL A 68 9.73 21.13 16.11
CA VAL A 68 10.72 20.54 17.01
C VAL A 68 12.01 21.38 17.05
N LEU A 69 12.49 21.91 15.93
CA LEU A 69 13.68 22.75 15.88
C LEU A 69 13.50 24.06 16.67
N ASN A 70 12.29 24.61 16.67
CA ASN A 70 11.98 25.87 17.36
C ASN A 70 11.73 25.68 18.88
N GLU A 71 11.82 24.46 19.41
CA GLU A 71 11.62 24.15 20.84
C GLU A 71 12.86 24.46 21.72
N GLU A 72 13.95 24.98 21.14
CA GLU A 72 15.07 25.56 21.89
C GLU A 72 14.66 26.91 22.54
N SER A 73 13.84 26.86 23.60
CA SER A 73 13.69 27.99 24.53
C SER A 73 14.05 27.55 25.95
N LEU A 74 15.32 27.82 26.27
CA LEU A 74 15.81 28.43 27.51
C LEU A 74 14.88 28.32 28.72
N GLU A 75 15.25 27.43 29.65
CA GLU A 75 15.17 27.56 31.13
C GLU A 75 15.03 26.15 31.73
N ALA A 76 16.09 25.71 32.42
CA ALA A 76 16.19 24.58 33.34
C ALA A 76 15.06 23.51 33.33
N GLY A 77 15.27 22.44 32.57
CA GLY A 77 14.71 21.11 32.90
C GLY A 77 13.25 20.83 32.52
N LYS A 78 12.54 21.77 31.89
CA LYS A 78 11.23 21.48 31.27
C LYS A 78 11.42 21.09 29.81
N ARG A 79 11.04 19.86 29.45
CA ARG A 79 10.80 19.47 28.05
C ARG A 79 9.60 20.28 27.57
N SER A 80 9.81 21.48 27.03
CA SER A 80 8.77 22.23 26.36
C SER A 80 8.71 21.75 24.92
N GLY A 81 7.68 20.98 24.56
CA GLY A 81 7.53 20.48 23.18
C GLY A 81 6.35 19.54 22.95
N ASN A 82 6.11 19.15 21.70
CA ASN A 82 5.03 18.19 21.40
C ASN A 82 5.37 16.73 21.75
N PHE A 83 6.65 16.40 21.95
CA PHE A 83 7.11 15.07 22.35
C PHE A 83 7.38 14.99 23.85
N GLN A 84 6.33 14.69 24.62
CA GLN A 84 6.34 14.66 26.08
C GLN A 84 6.62 13.25 26.64
N SER A 85 6.28 12.21 25.88
CA SER A 85 6.44 10.81 26.22
C SER A 85 7.63 10.18 25.48
N SER A 86 8.17 9.09 26.04
CA SER A 86 9.16 8.26 25.36
C SER A 86 8.61 7.57 24.10
N ASN A 87 7.29 7.48 23.97
CA ASN A 87 6.63 6.77 22.88
C ASN A 87 6.28 7.68 21.69
N ASP A 88 6.29 9.00 21.85
CA ASP A 88 5.75 9.90 20.81
C ASP A 88 6.54 9.83 19.49
N VAL A 89 7.88 9.71 19.58
CA VAL A 89 8.74 9.55 18.40
C VAL A 89 8.57 8.17 17.76
N PRO A 90 8.67 7.04 18.49
CA PRO A 90 8.33 5.73 17.95
C PRO A 90 6.95 5.67 17.28
N ASP A 91 5.91 6.18 17.94
CA ASP A 91 4.54 6.15 17.42
C ASP A 91 4.41 6.96 16.13
N LEU A 92 5.04 8.14 16.06
CA LEU A 92 5.12 8.92 14.83
C LEU A 92 5.82 8.15 13.71
N LEU A 93 6.95 7.51 13.98
CA LEU A 93 7.69 6.73 13.00
C LEU A 93 6.88 5.54 12.47
N PHE A 94 6.16 4.84 13.36
CA PHE A 94 5.26 3.76 12.94
C PHE A 94 4.08 4.28 12.12
N ALA A 95 3.50 5.42 12.48
CA ALA A 95 2.44 6.05 11.71
C ALA A 95 2.91 6.44 10.29
N ILE A 96 4.13 6.99 10.17
CA ILE A 96 4.76 7.31 8.88
C ILE A 96 4.97 6.05 8.04
N ALA A 97 5.52 4.99 8.66
CA ALA A 97 5.74 3.71 7.97
C ALA A 97 4.43 3.15 7.41
N ASN A 98 3.37 3.09 8.23
CA ASN A 98 2.04 2.64 7.80
C ASN A 98 1.47 3.51 6.67
N TYR A 99 1.70 4.82 6.70
CA TYR A 99 1.23 5.72 5.64
C TYR A 99 1.99 5.50 4.32
N ILE A 100 3.30 5.23 4.38
CA ILE A 100 4.11 4.87 3.21
C ILE A 100 3.62 3.54 2.61
N GLU A 101 3.30 2.54 3.43
CA GLU A 101 2.73 1.28 2.96
C GLU A 101 1.40 1.50 2.22
N ASN A 102 0.54 2.39 2.72
CA ASN A 102 -0.71 2.77 2.02
C ASN A 102 -0.41 3.36 0.63
N ILE A 103 0.54 4.30 0.55
CA ILE A 103 0.97 4.92 -0.71
C ILE A 103 1.47 3.85 -1.68
N GLN A 104 2.29 2.91 -1.22
CA GLN A 104 2.79 1.81 -2.05
C GLN A 104 1.66 0.94 -2.60
N GLY A 105 0.63 0.65 -1.79
CA GLY A 105 -0.54 -0.11 -2.25
C GLY A 105 -1.31 0.63 -3.36
N LEU A 106 -1.51 1.95 -3.20
CA LEU A 106 -2.15 2.78 -4.22
C LEU A 106 -1.35 2.83 -5.52
N ILE A 107 -0.01 2.97 -5.43
CA ILE A 107 0.87 2.94 -6.60
C ILE A 107 0.77 1.61 -7.33
N HIS A 108 0.81 0.49 -6.58
CA HIS A 108 0.70 -0.84 -7.17
C HIS A 108 -0.63 -1.01 -7.94
N VAL A 109 -1.75 -0.70 -7.28
CA VAL A 109 -3.09 -0.82 -7.87
C VAL A 109 -3.22 0.07 -9.10
N GLY A 110 -2.87 1.36 -8.99
CA GLY A 110 -3.02 2.30 -10.10
C GLY A 110 -2.11 1.97 -11.29
N SER A 111 -0.86 1.58 -11.03
CA SER A 111 0.07 1.17 -12.09
C SER A 111 -0.38 -0.11 -12.78
N SER A 112 -0.89 -1.08 -12.02
CA SER A 112 -1.43 -2.33 -12.56
C SER A 112 -2.69 -2.08 -13.41
N ALA A 113 -3.57 -1.19 -12.95
CA ALA A 113 -4.78 -0.80 -13.69
C ALA A 113 -4.44 -0.10 -15.02
N ASP A 114 -3.51 0.86 -14.98
CA ASP A 114 -3.02 1.55 -16.19
C ASP A 114 -2.37 0.57 -17.17
N ALA A 115 -1.56 -0.37 -16.68
CA ALA A 115 -0.95 -1.40 -17.52
C ALA A 115 -2.01 -2.31 -18.18
N ARG A 116 -3.09 -2.67 -17.49
CA ARG A 116 -4.20 -3.46 -18.03
C ARG A 116 -4.98 -2.72 -19.11
N LEU A 117 -5.16 -1.41 -18.97
CA LEU A 117 -5.78 -0.56 -20.00
C LEU A 117 -4.89 -0.42 -21.24
N LYS A 118 -3.58 -0.25 -21.07
CA LYS A 118 -2.62 -0.07 -22.17
C LYS A 118 -2.30 -1.37 -22.91
N HIS A 119 -2.31 -2.48 -22.20
CA HIS A 119 -1.90 -3.80 -22.69
C HIS A 119 -2.92 -4.90 -22.36
N PRO A 120 -4.20 -4.76 -22.79
CA PRO A 120 -5.25 -5.73 -22.44
C PRO A 120 -4.93 -7.16 -22.90
N GLU A 121 -4.14 -7.31 -23.96
CA GLU A 121 -3.69 -8.61 -24.49
C GLU A 121 -2.88 -9.44 -23.49
N ARG A 122 -2.22 -8.81 -22.51
CA ARG A 122 -1.42 -9.50 -21.50
C ARG A 122 -2.24 -10.05 -20.33
N TYR A 123 -3.50 -9.61 -20.21
CA TYR A 123 -4.34 -9.86 -19.03
C TYR A 123 -5.67 -10.51 -19.37
N ARG A 124 -5.95 -10.80 -20.64
CA ARG A 124 -7.11 -11.62 -21.05
C ARG A 124 -6.97 -13.03 -20.50
N SER A 125 -8.04 -13.54 -19.90
CA SER A 125 -8.14 -14.96 -19.55
C SER A 125 -8.07 -15.81 -20.82
N SER A 126 -7.49 -17.00 -20.74
CA SER A 126 -7.45 -17.97 -21.85
C SER A 126 -8.85 -18.32 -22.39
N ASP A 127 -9.91 -18.08 -21.63
CA ASP A 127 -11.29 -18.34 -22.03
C ASP A 127 -11.88 -17.24 -22.93
N ASP A 128 -11.42 -15.98 -22.81
CA ASP A 128 -11.84 -14.87 -23.70
C ASP A 128 -11.22 -14.98 -25.10
N ILE A 129 -10.12 -15.72 -25.24
CA ILE A 129 -9.43 -15.94 -26.51
C ILE A 129 -10.17 -17.00 -27.36
N LYS A 130 -10.95 -17.88 -26.72
CA LYS A 130 -11.65 -18.99 -27.40
C LYS A 130 -13.05 -18.62 -27.92
N SER A 131 -13.60 -17.48 -27.50
CA SER A 131 -14.95 -17.02 -27.89
C SER A 131 -14.97 -16.21 -29.19
N VAL A 132 -13.81 -15.97 -29.82
CA VAL A 132 -13.71 -15.42 -31.18
C VAL A 132 -13.54 -16.57 -32.17
N LYS A 133 -14.66 -17.20 -32.55
CA LYS A 133 -14.76 -18.09 -33.72
C LYS A 133 -16.05 -17.84 -34.46
#